data_AF-A0A9P6XUT5-F1
#
_entry.id   AF-A0A9P6XUT5-F1
#
_cell.length_a   1.000
_cell.length_b   1.000
_cell.length_c   1.000
_cell.angle_alpha   90.00
_cell.angle_beta   90.00
_cell.angle_gamma   90.00
#
_symmetry.space_group_name_H-M   'P 1'
#
loop_
_entity.id
_entity.type
_entity.pdbx_description
1 polymer ?
#
loop_
_entity_poly.entity_id
_entity_poly.type
_entity_poly.pdbx_seq_one_letter_code
_entity_poly.pdbx_strand_id
1 'polypeptide(L)'
;MAHASPRTERIPRLSRLSWLMGLYAENYRHLVRLFAPAELVAGSYISSVGDGLDVRLDVIECHRYTVELRLTYDLADPVTGEPDPSAYVRLYRDARQAETTHCYS
;
A
#
# COMPACT_ATOMS: atom_id res chain seq x y z
N MET A 1 -12.52 -36.01 -44.86
CA MET A 1 -13.31 -35.00 -44.12
C MET A 1 -12.85 -35.04 -42.66
N ALA A 2 -11.84 -34.24 -42.29
CA ALA A 2 -11.35 -34.16 -40.90
C ALA A 2 -11.93 -32.88 -40.28
N HIS A 3 -12.75 -33.05 -39.25
CA HIS A 3 -13.34 -31.93 -38.51
C HIS A 3 -12.26 -31.33 -37.60
N ALA A 4 -11.89 -30.07 -37.83
CA ALA A 4 -11.07 -29.32 -36.88
C ALA A 4 -11.94 -28.91 -35.69
N SER A 5 -11.62 -29.40 -34.49
CA SER A 5 -12.21 -28.89 -33.24
C SER A 5 -11.59 -27.54 -32.91
N PRO A 6 -12.40 -26.51 -32.60
CA PRO A 6 -11.86 -25.25 -32.10
C PRO A 6 -11.26 -25.47 -30.71
N ARG A 7 -9.95 -25.25 -30.57
CA ARG A 7 -9.28 -25.11 -29.27
C ARG A 7 -9.74 -23.78 -28.66
N THR A 8 -10.78 -23.82 -27.85
CA THR A 8 -11.15 -22.66 -27.03
C THR A 8 -10.06 -22.47 -25.98
N GLU A 9 -9.14 -21.54 -26.24
CA GLU A 9 -8.12 -21.14 -25.29
C GLU A 9 -8.82 -20.37 -24.16
N ARG A 10 -9.03 -21.04 -23.02
CA ARG A 10 -9.63 -20.42 -21.83
C ARG A 10 -8.60 -19.47 -21.24
N ILE A 11 -8.73 -18.18 -21.53
CA ILE A 11 -7.99 -17.13 -20.83
C ILE A 11 -8.26 -17.31 -19.32
N PRO A 12 -7.23 -17.56 -18.50
CA PRO A 12 -7.43 -17.76 -17.06
C PRO A 12 -8.04 -16.50 -16.46
N ARG A 13 -9.25 -16.62 -15.91
CA ARG A 13 -9.83 -15.53 -15.10
C ARG A 13 -9.04 -15.48 -13.80
N LEU A 14 -8.52 -14.32 -13.43
CA LEU A 14 -7.84 -14.12 -12.16
C LEU A 14 -8.76 -14.58 -11.02
N SER A 15 -8.23 -15.43 -10.13
CA SER A 15 -8.92 -15.78 -8.90
C SER A 15 -8.98 -14.54 -7.98
N ARG A 16 -9.93 -14.52 -7.04
CA ARG A 16 -10.02 -13.44 -6.04
C ARG A 16 -8.70 -13.25 -5.27
N LEU A 17 -8.04 -14.36 -4.93
CA LEU A 17 -6.75 -14.33 -4.26
C LEU A 17 -5.67 -13.73 -5.16
N SER A 18 -5.59 -14.17 -6.42
CA SER A 18 -4.61 -13.64 -7.39
C SER A 18 -4.79 -12.14 -7.62
N TRP A 19 -6.03 -11.67 -7.62
CA TRP A 19 -6.32 -10.24 -7.73
C TRP A 19 -5.89 -9.46 -6.49
N LEU A 20 -6.19 -9.97 -5.29
CA LEU A 20 -5.76 -9.35 -4.03
C LEU A 20 -4.22 -9.26 -3.93
N MET A 21 -3.51 -10.33 -4.28
CA MET A 21 -2.04 -10.31 -4.32
C MET A 21 -1.51 -9.32 -5.36
N GLY A 22 -2.24 -9.14 -6.48
CA GLY A 22 -1.94 -8.09 -7.46
C GLY A 22 -2.04 -6.69 -6.86
N LEU A 23 -3.12 -6.40 -6.12
CA LEU A 23 -3.28 -5.12 -5.42
C LEU A 23 -2.19 -4.86 -4.39
N TYR A 24 -1.81 -5.87 -3.60
CA TYR A 24 -0.74 -5.73 -2.62
C TYR A 24 0.61 -5.45 -3.28
N ALA A 25 0.89 -6.05 -4.44
CA ALA A 25 2.07 -5.74 -5.24
C ALA A 25 2.03 -4.32 -5.83
N GLU A 26 0.86 -3.86 -6.25
CA GLU A 26 0.64 -2.50 -6.76
C GLU A 26 0.85 -1.45 -5.67
N ASN A 27 0.23 -1.66 -4.50
CA ASN A 27 0.45 -0.82 -3.31
C ASN A 27 1.92 -0.73 -2.94
N TYR A 28 2.66 -1.85 -2.95
CA TYR A 28 4.09 -1.86 -2.71
C TYR A 28 4.85 -0.95 -3.69
N ARG A 29 4.56 -1.05 -5.00
CA ARG A 29 5.21 -0.22 -6.01
C ARG A 29 4.92 1.26 -5.80
N HIS A 30 3.68 1.62 -5.43
CA HIS A 30 3.32 3.01 -5.14
C HIS A 30 4.09 3.54 -3.94
N LEU A 31 4.10 2.82 -2.82
CA LEU A 31 4.81 3.23 -1.61
C LEU A 31 6.31 3.35 -1.83
N VAL A 32 6.93 2.40 -2.53
CA VAL A 32 8.37 2.48 -2.85
C VAL A 32 8.68 3.69 -3.72
N ARG A 33 7.83 3.97 -4.71
CA ARG A 33 8.01 5.13 -5.60
C ARG A 33 7.82 6.47 -4.87
N LEU A 34 6.88 6.54 -3.94
CA LEU A 34 6.54 7.79 -3.25
C LEU A 34 7.49 8.09 -2.09
N PHE A 35 7.89 7.07 -1.33
CA PHE A 35 8.52 7.28 -0.02
C PHE A 35 9.89 6.63 0.15
N ALA A 36 10.34 5.77 -0.79
CA ALA A 36 11.59 5.03 -0.68
C ALA A 36 11.84 4.39 0.72
N PRO A 37 10.90 3.59 1.26
CA PRO A 37 10.90 3.10 2.65
C PRO A 37 12.07 2.14 3.00
N ALA A 38 12.92 1.80 2.03
CA ALA A 38 14.17 1.10 2.28
C ALA A 38 15.24 2.01 2.90
N GLU A 39 15.15 3.31 2.68
CA GLU A 39 16.12 4.32 3.15
C GLU A 39 15.64 5.04 4.42
N LEU A 40 14.37 4.85 4.79
CA LEU A 40 13.79 5.51 5.96
C LEU A 40 14.17 4.79 7.27
N VAL A 41 14.40 5.61 8.29
CA VAL A 41 14.52 5.20 9.69
C VAL A 41 13.22 5.51 10.43
N ALA A 42 13.01 4.86 11.58
CA ALA A 42 11.86 5.14 12.44
C ALA A 42 11.78 6.64 12.80
N GLY A 43 10.59 7.22 12.71
CA GLY A 43 10.36 8.65 12.88
C GLY A 43 9.26 9.20 11.97
N SER A 44 9.05 10.51 12.03
CA SER A 44 7.99 11.22 11.29
C SER A 44 8.56 12.04 10.15
N TYR A 45 7.88 11.96 9.00
CA TYR A 45 8.21 12.66 7.77
C TYR A 45 6.97 13.39 7.26
N ILE A 46 7.17 14.55 6.62
CA ILE A 46 6.09 15.31 5.98
C ILE A 46 6.44 15.49 4.51
N SER A 47 5.55 15.03 3.65
CA SER A 47 5.56 15.37 2.23
C SER A 47 4.68 16.59 2.03
N SER A 48 5.31 17.75 1.83
CA SER A 48 4.63 19.00 1.50
C SER A 48 4.93 19.39 0.07
N VAL A 49 3.86 19.56 -0.72
CA VAL A 49 3.91 20.12 -2.08
C VAL A 49 3.00 21.34 -2.05
N GLY A 50 3.52 22.51 -2.44
CA GLY A 50 2.90 23.81 -2.14
C GLY A 50 1.47 24.05 -2.69
N ASP A 51 0.94 23.10 -3.46
CA ASP A 51 -0.39 23.11 -4.07
C ASP A 51 -1.29 21.92 -3.62
N GLY A 52 -0.85 21.12 -2.64
CA GLY A 52 -1.56 19.94 -2.14
C GLY A 52 -1.66 19.89 -0.62
N LEU A 53 -2.40 18.90 -0.11
CA LEU A 53 -2.41 18.59 1.32
C LEU A 53 -1.09 17.92 1.72
N ASP A 54 -0.55 18.33 2.85
CA ASP A 54 0.60 17.68 3.46
C ASP A 54 0.25 16.24 3.83
N VAL A 55 1.11 15.31 3.43
CA VAL A 55 1.02 13.91 3.86
C VAL A 55 2.04 13.68 4.95
N ARG A 56 1.60 13.34 6.16
CA ARG A 56 2.46 12.81 7.21
C ARG A 56 2.63 11.31 7.02
N LEU A 57 3.89 10.88 7.05
CA LEU A 57 4.31 9.49 7.10
C LEU A 57 5.06 9.26 8.41
N ASP A 58 4.53 8.41 9.28
CA ASP A 58 5.27 7.90 10.43
C ASP A 58 5.80 6.50 10.11
N VAL A 59 7.12 6.34 10.22
CA VAL A 59 7.77 5.04 10.23
C VAL A 59 7.80 4.56 11.66
N ILE A 60 6.90 3.62 11.99
CA ILE A 60 6.70 3.12 13.35
C ILE A 60 7.86 2.20 13.72
N GLU A 61 8.12 1.19 12.89
CA GLU A 61 9.16 0.20 13.16
C GLU A 61 9.77 -0.33 11.86
N CYS A 62 11.08 -0.56 11.88
CA CYS A 62 11.84 -1.15 10.77
C CYS A 62 12.43 -2.49 11.21
N HIS A 63 11.90 -3.58 10.66
CA HIS A 63 12.46 -4.92 10.81
C HIS A 63 13.31 -5.28 9.58
N ARG A 64 13.97 -6.45 9.64
CA ARG A 64 14.84 -6.92 8.54
C ARG A 64 14.11 -6.99 7.19
N TYR A 65 12.85 -7.43 7.20
CA TYR A 65 12.07 -7.65 5.98
C TYR A 65 10.75 -6.87 5.94
N THR A 66 10.36 -6.21 7.04
CA THR A 66 9.11 -5.45 7.10
C THR A 66 9.35 -4.03 7.57
N VAL A 67 8.49 -3.11 7.12
CA VAL A 67 8.40 -1.75 7.63
C VAL A 67 6.96 -1.47 7.99
N GLU A 68 6.73 -0.97 9.19
CA GLU A 68 5.41 -0.55 9.66
C GLU A 68 5.29 0.96 9.52
N LEU A 69 4.23 1.39 8.83
CA LEU A 69 4.01 2.77 8.45
C LEU A 69 2.62 3.22 8.91
N ARG A 70 2.49 4.51 9.27
CA ARG A 70 1.22 5.22 9.38
C ARG A 70 1.22 6.39 8.40
N LEU A 71 0.15 6.49 7.62
CA LEU A 71 -0.10 7.61 6.70
C LEU A 71 -1.29 8.41 7.22
N THR A 72 -1.17 9.73 7.25
CA THR A 72 -2.28 10.63 7.58
C THR A 72 -2.11 11.98 6.89
N TYR A 73 -3.22 12.71 6.72
CA TYR A 73 -3.22 14.09 6.26
C TYR A 73 -3.27 15.11 7.42
N ASP A 74 -3.14 14.65 8.67
CA ASP A 74 -3.26 15.47 9.89
C ASP A 74 -4.56 16.29 9.97
N LEU A 75 -5.62 15.89 9.24
CA LEU A 75 -6.92 16.52 9.40
C LEU A 75 -7.48 16.06 10.74
N ALA A 76 -7.82 17.00 11.61
CA ALA A 76 -8.39 16.66 12.91
C ALA A 76 -9.82 16.16 12.70
N ASP A 77 -10.11 14.95 13.16
CA ASP A 77 -11.48 14.46 13.22
C ASP A 77 -12.29 15.36 14.20
N PRO A 78 -13.44 15.89 13.77
CA PRO A 78 -14.19 16.88 14.57
C PRO A 78 -14.85 16.29 15.82
N VAL A 79 -14.91 14.96 15.96
CA VAL A 79 -15.56 14.27 17.09
C VAL A 79 -14.53 13.81 18.11
N THR A 80 -13.40 13.29 17.66
CA THR A 80 -12.36 12.63 18.46
C THR A 80 -11.09 13.46 18.62
N GLY A 81 -10.82 14.39 17.69
CA GLY A 81 -9.62 15.22 17.67
C GLY A 81 -8.36 14.51 17.19
N GLU A 82 -8.45 13.23 16.83
CA GLU A 82 -7.33 12.45 16.29
C GLU A 82 -7.09 12.76 14.80
N PRO A 83 -5.85 12.58 14.30
CA PRO A 83 -5.55 12.72 12.88
C PRO A 83 -6.29 11.66 12.04
N ASP A 84 -7.22 12.08 11.19
CA ASP A 84 -8.01 11.21 10.32
C ASP A 84 -8.19 11.84 8.91
N PRO A 85 -8.14 11.10 7.79
CA PRO A 85 -7.94 9.65 7.67
C PRO A 85 -6.55 9.22 8.11
N SER A 86 -6.46 8.07 8.78
CA SER A 86 -5.19 7.39 9.02
C SER A 86 -5.21 5.94 8.50
N ALA A 87 -4.12 5.57 7.80
CA ALA A 87 -3.94 4.24 7.26
C ALA A 87 -2.63 3.65 7.79
N TYR A 88 -2.73 2.48 8.42
CA TYR A 88 -1.57 1.72 8.87
C TYR A 88 -1.24 0.65 7.84
N VAL A 89 0.01 0.65 7.41
CA VAL A 89 0.48 -0.19 6.32
C VAL A 89 1.68 -0.99 6.77
N ARG A 90 1.67 -2.30 6.48
CA ARG A 90 2.85 -3.14 6.59
C ARG A 90 3.40 -3.41 5.20
N LEU A 91 4.65 -3.03 4.99
CA LEU A 91 5.38 -3.23 3.74
C LEU A 91 6.36 -4.40 3.91
N TYR A 92 6.24 -5.42 3.06
CA TYR A 92 7.11 -6.59 3.01
C TYR A 92 8.14 -6.42 1.89
N ARG A 93 9.41 -6.23 2.25
CA ARG A 93 10.51 -5.87 1.35
C ARG A 93 10.88 -7.01 0.38
N ASP A 94 10.91 -8.22 0.89
CA ASP A 94 11.29 -9.45 0.17
C ASP A 94 10.17 -9.96 -0.74
N ALA A 95 8.93 -10.01 -0.23
CA ALA A 95 7.76 -10.43 -0.99
C ALA A 95 7.26 -9.35 -1.96
N ARG A 96 7.74 -8.11 -1.81
CA ARG A 96 7.31 -6.93 -2.59
C ARG A 96 5.79 -6.72 -2.51
N GLN A 97 5.25 -6.85 -1.31
CA GLN A 97 3.82 -6.70 -1.00
C GLN A 97 3.63 -5.57 0.01
N ALA A 98 2.50 -4.89 -0.03
CA ALA A 98 2.09 -3.97 1.02
C ALA A 98 0.61 -4.14 1.31
N GLU A 99 0.27 -4.31 2.59
CA GLU A 99 -1.10 -4.47 3.06
C GLU A 99 -1.47 -3.36 4.03
N THR A 100 -2.73 -2.92 3.97
CA THR A 100 -3.31 -2.06 4.98
C THR A 100 -3.79 -2.94 6.12
N THR A 101 -3.22 -2.77 7.31
CA THR A 101 -3.56 -3.59 8.48
C THR A 101 -4.78 -3.05 9.20
N HIS A 102 -4.94 -1.73 9.24
CA HIS A 102 -6.11 -1.04 9.77
C HIS A 102 -6.21 0.38 9.23
N CYS A 103 -7.45 0.86 9.11
CA CYS A 103 -7.76 2.27 8.88
C CYS A 103 -8.65 2.74 10.03
N TYR A 104 -8.46 3.98 10.44
CA TYR A 104 -9.46 4.72 11.20
C TYR A 104 -10.25 5.62 10.23
N SER A 105 -11.49 5.92 10.61
CA SER A 105 -12.49 6.67 9.83
C SER A 105 -13.41 7.45 10.75
#